data_AF-A0A5D4JF02-F1
#
_entry.id   AF-A0A5D4JF02-F1
#
_cell.length_a   1.000
_cell.length_b   1.000
_cell.length_c   1.000
_cell.angle_alpha   90.00
_cell.angle_beta   90.00
_cell.angle_gamma   90.00
#
_symmetry.space_group_name_H-M   'P 1'
#
loop_
_entity.id
_entity.type
_entity.pdbx_description
1 polymer ?
#
loop_
_entity_poly.entity_id
_entity_poly.type
_entity_poly.pdbx_seq_one_letter_code
_entity_poly.pdbx_strand_id
1 'polypeptide(L)'
;MPEESGAASPVFERLLAMGFAHLAPGQVTVLTARSEEGQSLFEPPAPWHSVEEPSWEGLAASAARLLGQGPLLLVPPWLRDTATRSMPGRAGARFVYDDVLRACRPADTGSAMGVLTPAELWVSDSPRAVELRRTLAEHWDTLAVLYGTGVIPQIHRSYVVAAVFLKAKQAHRPPMKVLRIRDTDDSASVEKDFEVLLQRGGGSTRYGYVVRELPPSGESLDFDRHHPDVVSQQADLAGFGSLTTLGELYEAVPRINMTADAQWLTTEEQPGAVRLLGGRDVLRGGSISLATDESYWVKAPPRYLLRPGDLILREIHGPHDPPGLILAEAAEQDLPAAPSHRTIALRPRDGTTPQQIRLVAQFLRTPLADRLVGRSTLHITVKRLLELPVPQPDDALATALDDLAAARHRLETWPRRRRHSWAQPSRRKPRHKLATGSSTRAAGCASAWRPRHCSTTSGTPCAHAIPSPSPTGGVRQKPA
;
A
#
# COMPACT_ATOMS: atom_id res chain seq x y z
N MET A 1 -0.68 -31.29 -12.33
CA MET A 1 -1.02 -29.93 -12.76
C MET A 1 -0.43 -29.81 -14.16
N PRO A 2 -1.23 -29.60 -15.21
CA PRO A 2 -0.66 -29.40 -16.54
C PRO A 2 0.17 -28.12 -16.52
N GLU A 3 1.39 -28.20 -17.06
CA GLU A 3 2.29 -27.07 -17.28
C GLU A 3 1.70 -26.20 -18.39
N GLU A 4 0.77 -25.32 -18.02
CA GLU A 4 0.30 -24.28 -18.95
C GLU A 4 1.44 -23.28 -19.20
N SER A 5 1.66 -22.98 -20.48
CA SER A 5 2.76 -22.19 -21.03
C SER A 5 3.00 -20.86 -20.31
N GLY A 6 4.26 -20.39 -20.33
CA GLY A 6 4.80 -19.14 -19.76
C GLY A 6 4.20 -17.81 -20.24
N ALA A 7 3.07 -17.84 -20.94
CA ALA A 7 2.45 -16.66 -21.55
C ALA A 7 1.95 -15.69 -20.48
N ALA A 8 2.07 -14.39 -20.73
CA ALA A 8 1.45 -13.42 -19.86
C ALA A 8 -0.08 -13.46 -20.00
N SER A 9 -0.79 -12.85 -19.04
CA SER A 9 -2.24 -12.73 -19.18
C SER A 9 -2.54 -11.98 -20.49
N PRO A 10 -3.52 -12.43 -21.30
CA PRO A 10 -3.79 -11.82 -22.61
C PRO A 10 -4.05 -10.32 -22.54
N VAL A 11 -4.60 -9.84 -21.42
CA VAL A 11 -4.81 -8.40 -21.16
C VAL A 11 -3.48 -7.68 -21.04
N PHE A 12 -2.56 -8.20 -20.23
CA PHE A 12 -1.27 -7.57 -19.99
C PHE A 12 -0.42 -7.52 -21.27
N GLU A 13 -0.47 -8.57 -22.10
CA GLU A 13 0.17 -8.58 -23.42
C GLU A 13 -0.39 -7.49 -24.34
N ARG A 14 -1.72 -7.32 -24.39
CA ARG A 14 -2.35 -6.24 -25.16
C ARG A 14 -1.95 -4.86 -24.64
N LEU A 15 -1.88 -4.67 -23.33
CA LEU A 15 -1.40 -3.42 -22.73
C LEU A 15 0.07 -3.15 -23.08
N LEU A 16 0.93 -4.17 -23.07
CA LEU A 16 2.32 -4.03 -23.52
C LEU A 16 2.38 -3.59 -24.99
N ALA A 17 1.59 -4.21 -25.86
CA ALA A 17 1.49 -3.85 -27.28
C ALA A 17 1.00 -2.41 -27.49
N MET A 18 -0.03 -1.98 -26.76
CA MET A 18 -0.51 -0.59 -26.77
C MET A 18 0.57 0.39 -26.30
N GLY A 19 1.31 0.03 -25.24
CA GLY A 19 2.41 0.81 -24.71
C GLY A 19 3.52 1.03 -25.75
N PHE A 20 4.01 -0.03 -26.39
CA PHE A 20 4.99 0.10 -27.47
C PHE A 20 4.45 0.85 -28.67
N ALA A 21 3.23 0.56 -29.13
CA ALA A 21 2.64 1.24 -30.28
C ALA A 21 2.56 2.77 -30.08
N HIS A 22 2.31 3.22 -28.85
CA HIS A 22 2.20 4.64 -28.54
C HIS A 22 3.54 5.30 -28.19
N LEU A 23 4.37 4.65 -27.37
CA LEU A 23 5.58 5.24 -26.79
C LEU A 23 6.83 5.05 -27.67
N ALA A 24 6.86 3.97 -28.45
CA ALA A 24 8.00 3.55 -29.25
C ALA A 24 7.56 2.70 -30.45
N PRO A 25 6.91 3.30 -31.46
CA PRO A 25 6.37 2.57 -32.60
C PRO A 25 7.50 1.88 -33.39
N GLY A 26 7.31 0.60 -33.70
CA GLY A 26 8.27 -0.21 -34.43
C GLY A 26 8.04 -1.70 -34.21
N GLN A 27 8.85 -2.53 -34.86
CA GLN A 27 8.84 -3.98 -34.63
C GLN A 27 9.52 -4.27 -33.29
N VAL A 28 8.75 -4.78 -32.33
CA VAL A 28 9.25 -5.10 -30.99
C VAL A 28 10.04 -6.40 -31.03
N THR A 29 11.24 -6.38 -30.46
CA THR A 29 12.03 -7.57 -30.17
C THR A 29 11.94 -7.89 -28.69
N VAL A 30 11.68 -9.13 -28.32
CA VAL A 30 11.75 -9.64 -26.95
C VAL A 30 13.12 -10.27 -26.73
N LEU A 31 13.81 -9.85 -25.68
CA LEU A 31 15.09 -10.39 -25.26
C LEU A 31 14.98 -11.01 -23.88
N THR A 32 15.33 -12.29 -23.78
CA THR A 32 15.36 -13.05 -22.53
C THR A 32 16.61 -13.91 -22.47
N ALA A 33 16.97 -14.43 -21.30
CA ALA A 33 18.01 -15.44 -21.16
C ALA A 33 17.38 -16.83 -21.00
N ARG A 34 18.08 -17.86 -21.49
CA ARG A 34 17.69 -19.25 -21.23
C ARG A 34 17.80 -19.57 -19.75
N SER A 35 16.77 -20.22 -19.21
CA SER A 35 16.86 -20.82 -17.87
C SER A 35 17.82 -22.03 -17.90
N GLU A 36 18.34 -22.42 -16.74
CA GLU A 36 19.16 -23.64 -16.60
C GLU A 36 18.38 -24.90 -17.04
N GLU A 37 17.05 -24.86 -16.93
CA GLU A 37 16.13 -25.93 -17.34
C GLU A 37 15.75 -25.85 -18.84
N GLY A 38 16.30 -24.88 -19.58
CA GLY A 38 16.05 -24.69 -21.01
C GLY A 38 14.65 -24.18 -21.36
N GLN A 39 13.82 -23.88 -20.36
CA GLN A 39 12.48 -23.32 -20.56
C GLN A 39 12.55 -21.79 -20.73
N SER A 40 11.79 -21.25 -21.67
CA SER A 40 11.59 -19.81 -21.77
C SER A 40 10.75 -19.32 -20.59
N LEU A 41 11.21 -18.27 -19.93
CA LEU A 41 10.51 -17.63 -18.81
C LEU A 41 9.28 -16.84 -19.26
N PHE A 42 9.17 -16.54 -20.55
CA PHE A 42 8.12 -15.69 -21.10
C PHE A 42 7.84 -16.07 -22.56
N GLU A 43 6.58 -16.33 -22.88
CA GLU A 43 6.15 -16.49 -24.27
C GLU A 43 5.79 -15.11 -24.84
N PRO A 44 6.47 -14.65 -25.91
CA PRO A 44 6.16 -13.37 -26.53
C PRO A 44 4.77 -13.39 -27.19
N PRO A 45 4.11 -12.23 -27.30
CA PRO A 45 3.01 -12.08 -28.25
C PRO A 45 3.44 -12.52 -29.66
N ALA A 46 2.58 -13.27 -30.36
CA ALA A 46 2.85 -13.82 -31.70
C ALA A 46 3.46 -12.84 -32.74
N PRO A 47 3.13 -11.53 -32.79
CA PRO A 47 3.75 -10.63 -33.77
C PRO A 47 5.18 -10.20 -33.43
N TRP A 48 5.71 -10.57 -32.25
CA TRP A 48 7.01 -10.07 -31.78
C TRP A 48 8.13 -11.06 -32.07
N HIS A 49 9.31 -10.51 -32.39
CA HIS A 49 10.50 -11.33 -32.63
C HIS A 49 11.17 -11.67 -31.30
N SER A 50 11.51 -12.94 -31.06
CA SER A 50 12.23 -13.35 -29.85
C SER A 50 13.68 -13.65 -30.11
N VAL A 51 14.53 -13.16 -29.21
CA VAL A 51 15.95 -13.43 -29.13
C VAL A 51 16.25 -13.98 -27.74
N GLU A 52 16.91 -15.12 -27.69
CA GLU A 52 17.35 -15.75 -26.45
C GLU A 52 18.87 -15.65 -26.32
N GLU A 53 19.32 -15.15 -25.17
CA GLU A 53 20.73 -15.20 -24.81
C GLU A 53 21.05 -16.51 -24.06
N PRO A 54 22.20 -17.14 -24.34
CA PRO A 54 22.63 -18.35 -23.63
C PRO A 54 22.84 -18.12 -22.14
N SER A 55 23.19 -16.90 -21.73
CA SER A 55 23.44 -16.54 -20.34
C SER A 55 22.98 -15.11 -20.04
N TRP A 56 22.77 -14.81 -18.77
CA TRP A 56 22.28 -13.49 -18.37
C TRP A 56 23.36 -12.40 -18.53
N GLU A 57 24.64 -12.76 -18.48
CA GLU A 57 25.77 -11.84 -18.66
C GLU A 57 25.79 -11.23 -20.07
N GLY A 58 25.30 -11.96 -21.07
CA GLY A 58 25.18 -11.50 -22.45
C GLY A 58 24.03 -10.51 -22.69
N LEU A 59 23.04 -10.47 -21.79
CA LEU A 59 21.80 -9.71 -22.01
C LEU A 59 22.03 -8.22 -22.24
N ALA A 60 22.90 -7.58 -21.46
CA ALA A 60 23.11 -6.14 -21.61
C ALA A 60 23.76 -5.76 -22.94
N ALA A 61 24.73 -6.57 -23.40
CA ALA A 61 25.40 -6.36 -24.69
C ALA A 61 24.43 -6.57 -25.86
N SER A 62 23.61 -7.63 -25.81
CA SER A 62 22.60 -7.89 -26.82
C SER A 62 21.46 -6.88 -26.79
N ALA A 63 21.06 -6.39 -25.61
CA ALA A 63 20.10 -5.30 -25.48
C ALA A 63 20.60 -4.06 -26.23
N ALA A 64 21.85 -3.65 -26.00
CA ALA A 64 22.44 -2.49 -26.69
C ALA A 64 22.45 -2.67 -28.22
N ARG A 65 22.80 -3.87 -28.71
CA ARG A 65 22.77 -4.18 -30.14
C ARG A 65 21.36 -4.12 -30.73
N LEU A 66 20.37 -4.71 -30.05
CA LEU A 66 18.98 -4.78 -30.52
C LEU A 66 18.27 -3.42 -30.44
N LEU A 67 18.62 -2.58 -29.46
CA LEU A 67 18.10 -1.22 -29.35
C LEU A 67 18.47 -0.32 -30.54
N GLY A 68 19.57 -0.63 -31.24
CA GLY A 68 19.92 0.04 -32.51
C GLY A 68 19.08 -0.43 -33.70
N GLN A 69 18.27 -1.47 -33.55
CA GLN A 69 17.41 -2.04 -34.59
C GLN A 69 15.94 -1.68 -34.40
N GLY A 70 15.51 -1.39 -33.17
CA GLY A 70 14.13 -1.06 -32.86
C GLY A 70 13.81 -1.12 -31.36
N PRO A 71 12.50 -1.03 -31.00
CA PRO A 71 12.06 -1.15 -29.62
C PRO A 71 12.31 -2.57 -29.06
N LEU A 72 12.73 -2.62 -27.80
CA LEU A 72 13.09 -3.85 -27.10
C LEU A 72 12.19 -4.08 -25.89
N LEU A 73 11.65 -5.29 -25.72
CA LEU A 73 11.16 -5.77 -24.43
C LEU A 73 12.24 -6.66 -23.79
N LEU A 74 12.83 -6.22 -22.69
CA LEU A 74 13.78 -6.99 -21.91
C LEU A 74 13.07 -7.74 -20.78
N VAL A 75 13.24 -9.05 -20.73
CA VAL A 75 12.76 -9.93 -19.66
C VAL A 75 13.97 -10.58 -19.00
N PRO A 76 14.62 -9.92 -18.02
CA PRO A 76 15.78 -10.48 -17.34
C PRO A 76 15.36 -11.61 -16.39
N PRO A 77 16.24 -12.56 -16.05
CA PRO A 77 15.94 -13.60 -15.05
C PRO A 77 15.64 -13.02 -13.67
N TRP A 78 14.62 -13.57 -12.99
CA TRP A 78 14.21 -13.15 -11.64
C TRP A 78 14.91 -13.95 -10.54
N LEU A 79 16.12 -14.41 -10.84
CA LEU A 79 16.90 -15.27 -9.97
C LEU A 79 17.75 -14.43 -9.02
N ARG A 80 17.95 -14.96 -7.82
CA ARG A 80 18.97 -14.45 -6.91
C ARG A 80 20.33 -14.94 -7.40
N ASP A 81 21.31 -14.05 -7.40
CA ASP A 81 22.68 -14.45 -7.62
C ASP A 81 23.15 -15.30 -6.44
N THR A 82 23.38 -16.59 -6.69
CA THR A 82 23.84 -17.55 -5.69
C THR A 82 25.35 -17.55 -5.54
N ALA A 83 26.10 -17.05 -6.52
CA ALA A 83 27.56 -17.03 -6.52
C ALA A 83 28.13 -16.04 -5.48
N THR A 84 27.38 -14.99 -5.16
CA THR A 84 27.78 -13.96 -4.18
C THR A 84 27.47 -14.31 -2.71
N ARG A 85 26.91 -15.49 -2.41
CA ARG A 85 26.65 -15.95 -1.02
C ARG A 85 27.92 -16.16 -0.18
N SER A 86 29.09 -16.24 -0.80
CA SER A 86 30.34 -16.64 -0.13
C SER A 86 31.11 -15.51 0.57
N MET A 87 30.62 -14.26 0.55
CA MET A 87 31.32 -13.14 1.20
C MET A 87 30.64 -12.72 2.52
N PRO A 88 31.22 -13.08 3.69
CA PRO A 88 30.69 -12.63 4.97
C PRO A 88 30.80 -11.11 5.08
N GLY A 89 29.67 -10.44 5.33
CA GLY A 89 29.60 -9.02 5.67
C GLY A 89 29.08 -8.07 4.59
N ARG A 90 28.77 -8.53 3.37
CA ARG A 90 28.06 -7.69 2.37
C ARG A 90 26.56 -7.95 2.37
N ALA A 91 25.83 -6.92 2.79
CA ALA A 91 24.40 -6.89 3.00
C ALA A 91 23.59 -7.00 1.70
N GLY A 92 22.61 -7.91 1.68
CA GLY A 92 21.51 -7.97 0.71
C GLY A 92 21.65 -9.07 -0.34
N ALA A 93 20.56 -9.79 -0.60
CA ALA A 93 20.46 -10.65 -1.77
C ALA A 93 20.58 -9.80 -3.04
N ARG A 94 21.58 -10.07 -3.88
CA ARG A 94 21.67 -9.52 -5.24
C ARG A 94 20.80 -10.34 -6.17
N PHE A 95 20.17 -9.64 -7.11
CA PHE A 95 19.34 -10.26 -8.13
C PHE A 95 19.96 -9.99 -9.49
N VAL A 96 19.92 -10.99 -10.37
CA VAL A 96 20.55 -10.93 -11.71
C VAL A 96 20.05 -9.73 -12.52
N TYR A 97 18.75 -9.43 -12.45
CA TYR A 97 18.17 -8.29 -13.17
C TYR A 97 18.76 -6.93 -12.77
N ASP A 98 19.32 -6.75 -11.56
CA ASP A 98 19.97 -5.49 -11.19
C ASP A 98 21.19 -5.23 -12.05
N ASP A 99 22.05 -6.24 -12.21
CA ASP A 99 23.32 -6.11 -12.91
C ASP A 99 23.09 -5.94 -14.41
N VAL A 100 22.14 -6.70 -14.97
CA VAL A 100 21.70 -6.53 -16.37
C VAL A 100 21.22 -5.10 -16.61
N LEU A 101 20.29 -4.60 -15.79
CA LEU A 101 19.72 -3.26 -15.99
C LEU A 101 20.74 -2.15 -15.79
N ARG A 102 21.67 -2.29 -14.83
CA ARG A 102 22.79 -1.34 -14.65
C ARG A 102 23.70 -1.27 -15.86
N ALA A 103 23.84 -2.36 -16.61
CA ALA A 103 24.70 -2.43 -17.79
C ALA A 103 23.99 -2.03 -19.10
N CYS A 104 22.65 -2.10 -19.16
CA CYS A 104 21.89 -1.68 -20.34
C CYS A 104 22.07 -0.18 -20.63
N ARG A 105 22.44 0.15 -21.88
CA ARG A 105 22.58 1.51 -22.39
C ARG A 105 21.75 1.70 -23.65
N PRO A 106 21.20 2.91 -23.90
CA PRO A 106 20.58 3.21 -25.18
C PRO A 106 21.65 3.16 -26.28
N ALA A 107 21.27 2.70 -27.48
CA ALA A 107 22.15 2.73 -28.65
C ALA A 107 22.25 4.15 -29.24
N ASP A 108 21.14 4.89 -29.16
CA ASP A 108 20.98 6.26 -29.66
C ASP A 108 19.86 6.99 -28.92
N THR A 109 19.54 8.22 -29.31
CA THR A 109 18.47 9.04 -28.70
C THR A 109 17.04 8.56 -29.01
N GLY A 110 16.88 7.65 -29.97
CA GLY A 110 15.60 7.03 -30.35
C GLY A 110 15.33 5.72 -29.63
N SER A 111 16.34 5.13 -28.99
CA SER A 111 16.26 3.85 -28.29
C SER A 111 15.15 3.84 -27.23
N ALA A 112 14.35 2.78 -27.25
CA ALA A 112 13.25 2.58 -26.33
C ALA A 112 13.19 1.12 -25.87
N MET A 113 13.00 0.95 -24.57
CA MET A 113 13.05 -0.35 -23.91
C MET A 113 11.88 -0.49 -22.93
N GLY A 114 11.05 -1.51 -23.10
CA GLY A 114 10.21 -2.04 -22.02
C GLY A 114 11.03 -3.02 -21.18
N VAL A 115 10.86 -3.02 -19.87
CA VAL A 115 11.48 -4.03 -18.98
C VAL A 115 10.41 -4.67 -18.11
N LEU A 116 10.38 -6.00 -18.07
CA LEU A 116 9.48 -6.77 -17.22
C LEU A 116 10.20 -7.33 -15.99
N THR A 117 9.87 -6.80 -14.80
CA THR A 117 10.52 -7.21 -13.53
C THR A 117 9.50 -7.36 -12.41
N PRO A 118 9.90 -7.92 -11.25
CA PRO A 118 9.16 -7.70 -10.02
C PRO A 118 8.95 -6.21 -9.74
N ALA A 119 7.75 -5.84 -9.27
CA ALA A 119 7.45 -4.44 -8.93
C ALA A 119 8.29 -3.91 -7.77
N GLU A 120 8.79 -4.80 -6.89
CA GLU A 120 9.66 -4.45 -5.77
C GLU A 120 10.87 -3.60 -6.19
N LEU A 121 11.40 -3.84 -7.40
CA LEU A 121 12.50 -3.06 -7.95
C LEU A 121 12.19 -1.55 -8.07
N TRP A 122 10.94 -1.23 -8.39
CA TRP A 122 10.48 0.12 -8.69
C TRP A 122 9.87 0.81 -7.45
N VAL A 123 9.28 0.02 -6.56
CA VAL A 123 8.57 0.54 -5.38
C VAL A 123 9.39 0.50 -4.09
N SER A 124 10.50 -0.25 -4.04
CA SER A 124 11.32 -0.39 -2.81
C SER A 124 12.18 0.84 -2.56
N ASP A 125 12.23 1.27 -1.29
CA ASP A 125 13.16 2.30 -0.79
C ASP A 125 14.48 1.70 -0.26
N SER A 126 14.73 0.41 -0.49
CA SER A 126 16.02 -0.18 -0.15
C SER A 126 17.15 0.56 -0.88
N PRO A 127 18.31 0.79 -0.24
CA PRO A 127 19.44 1.47 -0.88
C PRO A 127 19.83 0.87 -2.24
N ARG A 128 19.74 -0.46 -2.37
CA ARG A 128 19.96 -1.20 -3.62
C ARG A 128 19.04 -0.73 -4.76
N ALA A 129 17.73 -0.69 -4.50
CA ALA A 129 16.73 -0.34 -5.51
C ALA A 129 16.79 1.16 -5.85
N VAL A 130 16.99 2.02 -4.85
CA VAL A 130 17.22 3.47 -5.02
C VAL A 130 18.42 3.71 -5.93
N GLU A 131 19.53 3.03 -5.65
CA GLU A 131 20.77 3.17 -6.43
C GLU A 131 20.59 2.67 -7.87
N LEU A 132 19.88 1.56 -8.08
CA LEU A 132 19.59 1.09 -9.43
C LEU A 132 18.79 2.12 -10.23
N ARG A 133 17.71 2.66 -9.66
CA ARG A 133 16.87 3.66 -10.35
C ARG A 133 17.66 4.92 -10.68
N ARG A 134 18.57 5.35 -9.78
CA ARG A 134 19.50 6.46 -10.05
C ARG A 134 20.41 6.17 -11.24
N THR A 135 21.08 5.01 -11.24
CA THR A 135 21.94 4.60 -12.36
C THR A 135 21.16 4.53 -13.68
N LEU A 136 19.93 3.99 -13.67
CA LEU A 136 19.09 3.96 -14.87
C LEU A 136 18.76 5.38 -15.36
N ALA A 137 18.39 6.27 -14.45
CA ALA A 137 18.03 7.67 -14.77
C ALA A 137 19.20 8.51 -15.31
N GLU A 138 20.44 8.02 -15.25
CA GLU A 138 21.58 8.66 -15.92
C GLU A 138 21.44 8.59 -17.44
N HIS A 139 20.85 7.52 -17.96
CA HIS A 139 20.79 7.20 -19.40
C HIS A 139 19.37 7.06 -19.94
N TRP A 140 18.37 6.90 -19.06
CA TRP A 140 17.00 6.60 -19.43
C TRP A 140 16.02 7.58 -18.76
N ASP A 141 14.97 7.96 -19.50
CA ASP A 141 13.76 8.58 -18.96
C ASP A 141 12.65 7.52 -18.85
N THR A 142 11.95 7.49 -17.71
CA THR A 142 10.80 6.61 -17.51
C THR A 142 9.54 7.22 -18.12
N LEU A 143 8.97 6.55 -19.12
CA LEU A 143 7.78 7.00 -19.85
C LEU A 143 6.50 6.45 -19.26
N ALA A 144 6.50 5.18 -18.89
CA ALA A 144 5.33 4.53 -18.32
C ALA A 144 5.70 3.39 -17.37
N VAL A 145 4.83 3.15 -16.40
CA VAL A 145 4.92 2.03 -15.46
C VAL A 145 3.56 1.34 -15.40
N LEU A 146 3.52 0.06 -15.75
CA LEU A 146 2.33 -0.78 -15.67
C LEU A 146 2.52 -1.80 -14.55
N TYR A 147 1.68 -1.76 -13.53
CA TYR A 147 1.66 -2.73 -12.45
C TYR A 147 0.54 -3.74 -12.68
N GLY A 148 0.83 -5.03 -12.55
CA GLY A 148 -0.18 -6.08 -12.66
C GLY A 148 0.03 -7.23 -11.69
N THR A 149 -1.06 -7.80 -11.20
CA THR A 149 -1.09 -9.04 -10.39
C THR A 149 -1.66 -10.19 -11.21
N GLY A 150 -1.17 -11.42 -10.99
CA GLY A 150 -1.64 -12.60 -11.73
C GLY A 150 -1.37 -12.53 -13.24
N VAL A 151 -0.39 -11.72 -13.65
CA VAL A 151 -0.06 -11.52 -15.07
C VAL A 151 0.83 -12.60 -15.65
N ILE A 152 1.56 -13.36 -14.81
CA ILE A 152 2.38 -14.50 -15.24
C ILE A 152 1.84 -15.73 -14.49
N PRO A 153 1.24 -16.72 -15.18
CA PRO A 153 0.58 -17.87 -14.56
C PRO A 153 1.49 -18.70 -13.63
N GLN A 154 2.78 -18.76 -13.94
CA GLN A 154 3.79 -19.51 -13.18
C GLN A 154 4.18 -18.81 -11.88
N ILE A 155 3.71 -17.57 -11.68
CA ILE A 155 4.01 -16.75 -10.52
C ILE A 155 2.76 -16.65 -9.66
N HIS A 156 2.95 -16.68 -8.34
CA HIS A 156 1.84 -16.58 -7.40
C HIS A 156 0.99 -15.34 -7.72
N ARG A 157 -0.33 -15.49 -7.82
CA ARG A 157 -1.27 -14.43 -8.24
C ARG A 157 -1.18 -13.11 -7.46
N SER A 158 -0.74 -13.15 -6.21
CA SER A 158 -0.56 -11.94 -5.39
C SER A 158 0.73 -11.19 -5.67
N TYR A 159 1.62 -11.74 -6.49
CA TYR A 159 2.88 -11.12 -6.86
C TYR A 159 2.60 -9.99 -7.85
N VAL A 160 3.18 -8.82 -7.59
CA VAL A 160 3.03 -7.65 -8.46
C VAL A 160 4.22 -7.62 -9.41
N VAL A 161 3.92 -7.65 -10.70
CA VAL A 161 4.87 -7.48 -11.79
C VAL A 161 4.77 -6.05 -12.29
N ALA A 162 5.90 -5.48 -12.71
CA ALA A 162 5.96 -4.17 -13.35
C ALA A 162 6.53 -4.30 -14.76
N ALA A 163 5.85 -3.70 -15.72
CA ALA A 163 6.42 -3.36 -17.02
C ALA A 163 6.77 -1.86 -17.03
N VAL A 164 8.05 -1.54 -17.17
CA VAL A 164 8.54 -0.16 -17.19
C VAL A 164 9.06 0.19 -18.57
N PHE A 165 8.48 1.22 -19.17
CA PHE A 165 8.88 1.75 -20.46
C PHE A 165 9.90 2.86 -20.24
N LEU A 166 11.07 2.68 -20.82
CA LEU A 166 12.22 3.55 -20.76
C LEU A 166 12.52 4.06 -22.17
N LYS A 167 12.96 5.32 -22.25
CA LYS A 167 13.48 5.91 -23.48
C LYS A 167 14.84 6.54 -23.23
N ALA A 168 15.72 6.52 -24.21
CA ALA A 168 16.99 7.21 -24.13
C ALA A 168 16.78 8.65 -23.64
N LYS A 169 17.58 9.06 -22.65
CA LYS A 169 17.40 10.32 -21.95
C LYS A 169 17.37 11.51 -22.91
N GLN A 170 16.37 12.37 -22.73
CA GLN A 170 16.14 13.53 -23.57
C GLN A 170 16.25 14.83 -22.75
N ALA A 171 16.51 15.95 -23.44
CA ALA A 171 16.53 17.27 -22.79
C ALA A 171 15.14 17.67 -22.26
N HIS A 172 14.09 17.31 -23.00
CA HIS A 172 12.70 17.48 -22.56
C HIS A 172 12.12 16.14 -22.14
N ARG A 173 11.72 16.04 -20.88
CA ARG A 173 11.15 14.80 -20.35
C ARG A 173 9.63 14.81 -20.49
N PRO A 174 9.04 13.84 -21.21
CA PRO A 174 7.60 13.73 -21.31
C PRO A 174 6.98 13.32 -19.96
N PRO A 175 5.68 13.61 -19.73
CA PRO A 175 4.97 13.15 -18.53
C PRO A 175 4.93 11.62 -18.45
N MET A 176 5.19 11.08 -17.26
CA MET A 176 5.17 9.64 -17.01
C MET A 176 3.73 9.15 -16.83
N LYS A 177 3.39 8.00 -17.41
CA LYS A 177 2.09 7.32 -17.23
C LYS A 177 2.21 6.20 -16.20
N VAL A 178 1.25 6.08 -15.30
CA VAL A 178 1.24 4.99 -14.33
C VAL A 178 -0.11 4.30 -14.40
N LEU A 179 -0.12 2.98 -14.59
CA LEU A 179 -1.32 2.14 -14.64
C LEU A 179 -1.18 1.01 -13.62
N ARG A 180 -2.27 0.65 -12.94
CA ARG A 180 -2.34 -0.54 -12.08
C ARG A 180 -3.57 -1.36 -12.44
N ILE A 181 -3.35 -2.64 -12.70
CA ILE A 181 -4.38 -3.62 -13.04
C ILE A 181 -4.42 -4.71 -11.98
N ARG A 182 -5.63 -5.18 -11.66
CA ARG A 182 -5.88 -6.34 -10.81
C ARG A 182 -6.38 -7.50 -11.64
N ASP A 183 -6.20 -8.71 -11.14
CA ASP A 183 -6.69 -9.95 -11.77
C ASP A 183 -8.23 -10.00 -11.87
N THR A 184 -8.93 -9.24 -11.02
CA THR A 184 -10.40 -9.14 -11.01
C THR A 184 -10.96 -8.04 -11.93
N ASP A 185 -10.13 -7.23 -12.57
CA ASP A 185 -10.60 -6.10 -13.37
C ASP A 185 -11.13 -6.54 -14.74
N ASP A 186 -12.14 -5.82 -15.25
CA ASP A 186 -12.67 -6.06 -16.59
C ASP A 186 -11.65 -5.67 -17.67
N SER A 187 -11.29 -6.63 -18.51
CA SER A 187 -10.22 -6.51 -19.50
C SER A 187 -10.46 -5.37 -20.49
N ALA A 188 -11.68 -5.30 -21.05
CA ALA A 188 -12.05 -4.31 -22.05
C ALA A 188 -12.07 -2.89 -21.47
N SER A 189 -12.55 -2.75 -20.23
CA SER A 189 -12.52 -1.46 -19.51
C SER A 189 -11.09 -1.00 -19.24
N VAL A 190 -10.19 -1.90 -18.84
CA VAL A 190 -8.78 -1.59 -18.57
C VAL A 190 -8.05 -1.15 -19.84
N GLU A 191 -8.24 -1.86 -20.95
CA GLU A 191 -7.62 -1.53 -22.24
C GLU A 191 -8.07 -0.14 -22.72
N LYS A 192 -9.39 0.11 -22.71
CA LYS A 192 -9.94 1.41 -23.10
C LYS A 192 -9.42 2.55 -22.22
N ASP A 193 -9.35 2.33 -20.91
CA ASP A 193 -8.84 3.33 -19.96
C ASP A 193 -7.34 3.61 -20.19
N PHE A 194 -6.56 2.58 -20.52
CA PHE A 194 -5.14 2.74 -20.84
C PHE A 194 -4.92 3.48 -22.17
N GLU A 195 -5.73 3.23 -23.20
CA GLU A 195 -5.70 4.00 -24.45
C GLU A 195 -5.93 5.50 -24.18
N VAL A 196 -6.93 5.82 -23.36
CA VAL A 196 -7.21 7.19 -22.92
C VAL A 196 -6.05 7.76 -22.12
N LEU A 197 -5.45 6.98 -21.23
CA LEU A 197 -4.33 7.42 -20.39
C LEU A 197 -3.09 7.78 -21.23
N LEU A 198 -2.78 6.99 -22.25
CA LEU A 198 -1.64 7.22 -23.15
C LEU A 198 -1.76 8.58 -23.85
N GLN A 199 -2.98 8.97 -24.26
CA GLN A 199 -3.24 10.25 -24.95
C GLN A 199 -3.31 11.47 -24.02
N ARG A 200 -3.41 11.29 -22.70
CA ARG A 200 -3.60 12.41 -21.76
C ARG A 200 -2.31 13.16 -21.45
N GLY A 201 -2.39 14.48 -21.32
CA GLY A 201 -1.27 15.31 -20.83
C GLY A 201 -1.18 15.45 -19.30
N GLY A 202 -2.20 14.99 -18.56
CA GLY A 202 -2.35 15.16 -17.11
C GLY A 202 -3.60 14.48 -16.54
N GLY A 203 -3.70 14.43 -15.20
CA GLY A 203 -4.88 13.94 -14.47
C GLY A 203 -4.88 12.42 -14.23
N SER A 204 -6.02 11.91 -13.77
CA SER A 204 -6.25 10.49 -13.46
C SER A 204 -7.38 9.90 -14.32
N THR A 205 -7.32 8.59 -14.47
CA THR A 205 -8.34 7.72 -15.06
C THR A 205 -8.75 6.68 -14.01
N ARG A 206 -9.56 5.67 -14.37
CA ARG A 206 -10.01 4.68 -13.37
C ARG A 206 -8.86 3.80 -12.88
N TYR A 207 -7.93 3.46 -13.78
CA TYR A 207 -6.86 2.50 -13.50
C TYR A 207 -5.46 3.13 -13.47
N GLY A 208 -5.34 4.42 -13.74
CA GLY A 208 -4.03 5.07 -13.84
C GLY A 208 -4.06 6.59 -13.77
N TYR A 209 -2.90 7.20 -13.93
CA TYR A 209 -2.73 8.65 -13.88
C TYR A 209 -1.45 9.09 -14.59
N VAL A 210 -1.34 10.41 -14.81
CA VAL A 210 -0.20 11.06 -15.45
C VAL A 210 0.57 11.91 -14.46
N VAL A 211 1.87 11.63 -14.32
CA VAL A 211 2.81 12.41 -13.52
C VAL A 211 3.49 13.43 -14.41
N ARG A 212 3.17 14.71 -14.21
CA ARG A 212 3.75 15.83 -14.99
C ARG A 212 5.09 16.28 -14.41
N GLU A 213 5.16 16.35 -13.09
CA GLU A 213 6.39 16.65 -12.36
C GLU A 213 7.05 15.33 -11.99
N LEU A 214 8.03 14.93 -12.78
CA LEU A 214 8.67 13.62 -12.61
C LEU A 214 9.37 13.54 -11.25
N PRO A 215 9.24 12.39 -10.55
CA PRO A 215 9.90 12.22 -9.27
C PRO A 215 11.43 12.20 -9.43
N PRO A 216 12.18 12.58 -8.39
CA PRO A 216 13.63 12.38 -8.31
C PRO A 216 14.05 10.95 -8.68
N SER A 217 15.22 10.81 -9.30
CA SER A 217 15.69 9.55 -9.92
C SER A 217 15.85 8.35 -8.99
N GLY A 218 15.87 8.54 -7.67
CA GLY A 218 15.93 7.46 -6.68
C GLY A 218 14.61 7.19 -5.97
N GLU A 219 13.61 8.03 -6.18
CA GLU A 219 12.34 7.94 -5.47
C GLU A 219 11.56 6.68 -5.88
N SER A 220 10.79 6.15 -4.94
CA SER A 220 9.89 5.02 -5.20
C SER A 220 8.83 5.42 -6.23
N LEU A 221 8.59 4.55 -7.21
CA LEU A 221 7.53 4.71 -8.22
C LEU A 221 6.21 4.03 -7.81
N ASP A 222 6.03 3.78 -6.50
CA ASP A 222 4.80 3.18 -5.95
C ASP A 222 3.54 3.87 -6.47
N PHE A 223 2.53 3.08 -6.83
CA PHE A 223 1.36 3.57 -7.56
C PHE A 223 0.61 4.64 -6.77
N ASP A 224 0.41 4.48 -5.47
CA ASP A 224 -0.43 5.41 -4.70
C ASP A 224 0.33 6.72 -4.36
N ARG A 225 1.66 6.68 -4.32
CA ARG A 225 2.52 7.81 -3.90
C ARG A 225 2.41 9.04 -4.80
N HIS A 226 2.39 8.85 -6.11
CA HIS A 226 2.38 9.94 -7.09
C HIS A 226 1.00 10.22 -7.68
N HIS A 227 -0.04 9.60 -7.12
CA HIS A 227 -1.41 9.77 -7.61
C HIS A 227 -1.87 11.22 -7.41
N PRO A 228 -2.44 11.91 -8.42
CA PRO A 228 -2.84 13.31 -8.31
C PRO A 228 -3.75 13.61 -7.12
N ASP A 229 -4.73 12.73 -6.87
CA ASP A 229 -5.63 12.85 -5.71
C ASP A 229 -4.89 12.78 -4.38
N VAL A 230 -3.84 11.95 -4.27
CA VAL A 230 -3.05 11.83 -3.04
C VAL A 230 -2.20 13.09 -2.83
N VAL A 231 -1.59 13.60 -3.89
CA VAL A 231 -0.86 14.89 -3.85
C VAL A 231 -1.79 16.04 -3.46
N SER A 232 -3.00 16.09 -4.03
CA SER A 232 -4.02 17.09 -3.67
C SER A 232 -4.44 16.95 -2.22
N GLN A 233 -4.74 15.74 -1.76
CA GLN A 233 -5.15 15.49 -0.38
C GLN A 233 -4.02 15.81 0.61
N GLN A 234 -2.76 15.59 0.24
CA GLN A 234 -1.62 15.99 1.05
C GLN A 234 -1.52 17.52 1.18
N ALA A 235 -1.81 18.27 0.10
CA ALA A 235 -1.90 19.72 0.16
C ALA A 235 -3.08 20.17 1.04
N ASP A 236 -4.22 19.49 0.96
CA ASP A 236 -5.41 19.78 1.78
C ASP A 236 -5.16 19.51 3.28
N LEU A 237 -4.24 18.61 3.63
CA LEU A 237 -3.88 18.37 5.04
C LEU A 237 -3.34 19.63 5.72
N ALA A 238 -2.67 20.52 4.99
CA ALA A 238 -2.22 21.81 5.50
C ALA A 238 -3.40 22.74 5.88
N GLY A 239 -4.60 22.46 5.40
CA GLY A 239 -5.83 23.17 5.79
C GLY A 239 -6.31 22.86 7.22
N PHE A 240 -5.84 21.77 7.84
CA PHE A 240 -6.20 21.39 9.22
C PHE A 240 -5.26 21.99 10.28
N GLY A 241 -4.30 22.81 9.88
CA GLY A 241 -3.29 23.41 10.75
C GLY A 241 -1.88 23.15 10.23
N SER A 242 -0.88 23.27 11.11
CA SER A 242 0.49 22.94 10.74
C SER A 242 0.67 21.45 10.52
N LEU A 243 1.56 21.09 9.59
CA LEU A 243 2.00 19.71 9.38
C LEU A 243 3.35 19.49 10.04
N THR A 244 3.54 18.29 10.57
CA THR A 244 4.82 17.75 11.05
C THR A 244 4.98 16.34 10.51
N THR A 245 6.17 15.75 10.64
CA THR A 245 6.37 14.34 10.32
C THR A 245 6.06 13.46 11.51
N LEU A 246 5.60 12.23 11.28
CA LEU A 246 5.35 11.30 12.37
C LEU A 246 6.63 11.03 13.20
N GLY A 247 7.81 11.08 12.58
CA GLY A 247 9.11 10.89 13.23
C GLY A 247 9.55 12.02 14.17
N GLU A 248 8.98 13.21 14.02
CA GLU A 248 9.14 14.33 14.98
C GLU A 248 8.33 14.09 16.26
N LEU A 249 7.25 13.32 16.19
CA LEU A 249 6.38 13.00 17.33
C LEU A 249 6.66 11.62 17.92
N TYR A 250 7.17 10.69 17.12
CA TYR A 250 7.39 9.30 17.51
C TYR A 250 8.79 8.82 17.16
N GLU A 251 9.27 7.85 17.93
CA GLU A 251 10.41 7.02 17.58
C GLU A 251 9.98 5.57 17.38
N ALA A 252 10.69 4.84 16.53
CA ALA A 252 10.41 3.43 16.32
C ALA A 252 11.01 2.58 17.45
N VAL A 253 10.19 1.70 18.03
CA VAL A 253 10.66 0.70 19.01
C VAL A 253 11.31 -0.46 18.25
N PRO A 254 12.51 -0.92 18.65
CA PRO A 254 13.15 -2.10 18.07
C PRO A 254 12.23 -3.32 18.14
N ARG A 255 12.26 -4.14 17.08
CA ARG A 255 11.44 -5.35 16.94
C ARG A 255 12.27 -6.62 16.90
N ILE A 256 11.66 -7.72 17.28
CA ILE A 256 12.31 -9.04 17.34
C ILE A 256 12.04 -9.81 16.05
N ASN A 257 13.10 -10.22 15.37
CA ASN A 257 13.04 -11.10 14.21
C ASN A 257 13.11 -12.55 14.66
N MET A 258 12.06 -13.34 14.42
CA MET A 258 11.99 -14.71 14.94
C MET A 258 13.09 -15.62 14.40
N THR A 259 13.66 -15.33 13.23
CA THR A 259 14.76 -16.10 12.64
C THR A 259 16.11 -15.62 13.14
N ALA A 260 16.35 -14.30 13.11
CA ALA A 260 17.64 -13.74 13.51
C ALA A 260 17.84 -13.67 15.03
N ASP A 261 16.75 -13.60 15.79
CA ASP A 261 16.73 -13.51 17.25
C ASP A 261 16.15 -14.78 17.90
N ALA A 262 16.28 -15.92 17.23
CA ALA A 262 15.74 -17.20 17.68
C ALA A 262 16.20 -17.57 19.10
N GLN A 263 17.39 -17.12 19.52
CA GLN A 263 17.93 -17.32 20.87
C GLN A 263 17.10 -16.68 21.99
N TRP A 264 16.21 -15.73 21.67
CA TRP A 264 15.33 -15.09 22.66
C TRP A 264 13.97 -15.77 22.79
N LEU A 265 13.61 -16.67 21.86
CA LEU A 265 12.35 -17.40 21.90
C LEU A 265 12.31 -18.33 23.12
N THR A 266 11.17 -18.34 23.81
CA THR A 266 10.98 -19.09 25.06
C THR A 266 9.51 -19.55 25.20
N THR A 267 9.18 -20.13 26.35
CA THR A 267 7.80 -20.52 26.71
C THR A 267 7.22 -19.56 27.75
N GLU A 268 5.90 -19.55 27.91
CA GLU A 268 5.20 -18.67 28.84
C GLU A 268 5.64 -18.84 30.31
N GLU A 269 5.93 -20.08 30.72
CA GLU A 269 6.22 -20.44 32.11
C GLU A 269 7.60 -19.96 32.57
N GLN A 270 8.44 -19.52 31.63
CA GLN A 270 9.79 -19.12 31.93
C GLN A 270 9.82 -17.74 32.61
N PRO A 271 10.53 -17.59 33.74
CA PRO A 271 10.62 -16.29 34.42
C PRO A 271 11.17 -15.20 33.49
N GLY A 272 10.46 -14.08 33.42
CA GLY A 272 10.79 -12.94 32.55
C GLY A 272 10.40 -13.12 31.08
N ALA A 273 9.65 -14.17 30.73
CA ALA A 273 9.01 -14.28 29.42
C ALA A 273 7.96 -13.17 29.26
N VAL A 274 7.99 -12.53 28.09
CA VAL A 274 6.98 -11.54 27.67
C VAL A 274 6.38 -11.96 26.35
N ARG A 275 5.14 -11.55 26.10
CA ARG A 275 4.46 -11.91 24.86
C ARG A 275 5.06 -11.18 23.67
N LEU A 276 5.30 -11.91 22.58
CA LEU A 276 5.73 -11.37 21.31
C LEU A 276 4.50 -11.10 20.41
N LEU A 277 4.20 -9.82 20.17
CA LEU A 277 3.02 -9.41 19.42
C LEU A 277 3.24 -9.48 17.90
N GLY A 278 2.50 -10.38 17.26
CA GLY A 278 2.37 -10.53 15.81
C GLY A 278 1.33 -9.60 15.20
N GLY A 279 1.33 -9.53 13.86
CA GLY A 279 0.36 -8.68 13.15
C GLY A 279 -1.11 -9.06 13.44
N ARG A 280 -1.39 -10.35 13.63
CA ARG A 280 -2.75 -10.83 13.95
C ARG A 280 -3.23 -10.39 15.34
N ASP A 281 -2.31 -10.10 16.26
CA ASP A 281 -2.65 -9.67 17.62
C ASP A 281 -3.18 -8.25 17.67
N VAL A 282 -2.80 -7.39 16.73
CA VAL A 282 -3.37 -6.04 16.60
C VAL A 282 -4.71 -6.15 15.90
N LEU A 283 -5.84 -5.98 16.58
CA LEU A 283 -7.17 -6.19 16.02
C LEU A 283 -7.68 -4.98 15.23
N ARG A 284 -8.59 -5.22 14.28
CA ARG A 284 -9.24 -4.18 13.46
C ARG A 284 -10.00 -3.14 14.29
N GLY A 285 -10.47 -3.52 15.48
CA GLY A 285 -11.14 -2.62 16.43
C GLY A 285 -10.19 -1.71 17.21
N GLY A 286 -8.88 -1.80 16.98
CA GLY A 286 -7.88 -0.99 17.64
C GLY A 286 -7.48 -1.45 19.05
N SER A 287 -7.70 -2.73 19.35
CA SER A 287 -7.26 -3.39 20.60
C SER A 287 -6.21 -4.47 20.31
N ILE A 288 -5.47 -4.87 21.34
CA ILE A 288 -4.58 -6.03 21.29
C ILE A 288 -5.39 -7.26 21.71
N SER A 289 -5.25 -8.38 20.99
CA SER A 289 -5.90 -9.65 21.34
C SER A 289 -5.39 -10.17 22.67
N LEU A 290 -6.15 -11.04 23.35
CA LEU A 290 -5.62 -11.80 24.47
C LEU A 290 -4.63 -12.87 23.99
N ALA A 291 -3.77 -13.35 24.88
CA ALA A 291 -2.88 -14.47 24.59
C ALA A 291 -3.70 -15.74 24.28
N THR A 292 -3.14 -16.57 23.41
CA THR A 292 -3.68 -17.86 22.98
C THR A 292 -2.57 -18.90 22.95
N ASP A 293 -2.93 -20.17 22.80
CA ASP A 293 -1.96 -21.27 22.69
C ASP A 293 -0.99 -21.13 21.48
N GLU A 294 -1.34 -20.30 20.50
CA GLU A 294 -0.50 -19.98 19.33
C GLU A 294 0.41 -18.76 19.56
N SER A 295 0.37 -18.15 20.74
CA SER A 295 1.18 -16.96 21.06
C SER A 295 2.64 -17.32 21.24
N TYR A 296 3.51 -16.44 20.74
CA TYR A 296 4.95 -16.57 20.93
C TYR A 296 5.42 -15.79 22.16
N TRP A 297 6.43 -16.33 22.84
CA TRP A 297 7.00 -15.75 24.06
C TRP A 297 8.50 -15.55 23.90
N VAL A 298 9.02 -14.47 24.49
CA VAL A 298 10.44 -14.09 24.38
C VAL A 298 11.01 -13.61 25.71
N LYS A 299 12.31 -13.84 25.95
CA LYS A 299 13.09 -13.13 26.98
C LYS A 299 13.75 -11.91 26.35
N ALA A 300 12.94 -10.88 26.09
CA ALA A 300 13.37 -9.70 25.35
C ALA A 300 14.22 -8.76 26.22
N PRO A 301 15.32 -8.19 25.71
CA PRO A 301 16.02 -7.10 26.38
C PRO A 301 15.11 -5.88 26.58
N PRO A 302 15.31 -5.05 27.63
CA PRO A 302 14.39 -3.96 27.98
C PRO A 302 14.08 -2.96 26.86
N ARG A 303 15.01 -2.72 25.93
CA ARG A 303 14.82 -1.82 24.79
C ARG A 303 13.76 -2.27 23.79
N TYR A 304 13.41 -3.56 23.77
CA TYR A 304 12.37 -4.15 22.91
C TYR A 304 11.00 -4.18 23.59
N LEU A 305 10.95 -3.87 24.89
CA LEU A 305 9.70 -3.89 25.64
C LEU A 305 8.86 -2.66 25.30
N LEU A 306 7.58 -2.93 25.10
CA LEU A 306 6.55 -1.91 24.91
C LEU A 306 6.26 -1.22 26.24
N ARG A 307 5.76 0.01 26.15
CA ARG A 307 5.33 0.85 27.27
C ARG A 307 3.88 1.30 27.07
N PRO A 308 3.19 1.71 28.14
CA PRO A 308 1.86 2.30 28.01
C PRO A 308 1.91 3.50 27.06
N GLY A 309 0.96 3.56 26.13
CA GLY A 309 0.87 4.63 25.12
C GLY A 309 1.67 4.38 23.84
N ASP A 310 2.50 3.33 23.76
CA ASP A 310 3.11 2.93 22.49
C ASP A 310 2.01 2.53 21.48
N LEU A 311 2.12 3.00 20.24
CA LEU A 311 1.23 2.58 19.16
C LEU A 311 1.81 1.35 18.46
N ILE A 312 1.01 0.31 18.29
CA ILE A 312 1.39 -0.92 17.58
C ILE A 312 0.55 -1.04 16.32
N LEU A 313 1.22 -1.13 15.18
CA LEU A 313 0.63 -1.22 13.86
C LEU A 313 0.93 -2.58 13.24
N ARG A 314 0.01 -3.07 12.40
CA ARG A 314 0.30 -4.16 11.49
C ARG A 314 1.23 -3.67 10.37
N GLU A 315 2.28 -4.44 10.08
CA GLU A 315 3.14 -4.15 8.93
C GLU A 315 2.49 -4.57 7.60
N ILE A 316 1.70 -5.64 7.65
CA ILE A 316 1.07 -6.26 6.48
C ILE A 316 -0.44 -6.11 6.58
N HIS A 317 -1.04 -5.60 5.50
CA HIS A 317 -2.49 -5.50 5.34
C HIS A 317 -3.01 -6.54 4.36
N GLY A 318 -4.07 -7.24 4.74
CA GLY A 318 -4.78 -8.16 3.87
C GLY A 318 -5.74 -7.44 2.92
N PRO A 319 -6.15 -8.10 1.82
CA PRO A 319 -7.13 -7.54 0.86
C PRO A 319 -8.51 -7.29 1.46
N HIS A 320 -8.83 -7.92 2.60
CA HIS A 320 -10.11 -7.79 3.30
C HIS A 320 -10.03 -6.90 4.55
N ASP A 321 -8.91 -6.21 4.75
CA ASP A 321 -8.80 -5.25 5.85
C ASP A 321 -9.55 -3.95 5.53
N PRO A 322 -10.11 -3.28 6.56
CA PRO A 322 -10.73 -1.98 6.36
C PRO A 322 -9.71 -0.97 5.84
N PRO A 323 -10.16 0.08 5.14
CA PRO A 323 -9.26 1.11 4.67
C PRO A 323 -8.65 1.87 5.86
N GLY A 324 -7.37 2.22 5.76
CA GLY A 324 -6.60 2.84 6.84
C GLY A 324 -5.63 1.88 7.55
N LEU A 325 -4.79 2.42 8.43
CA LEU A 325 -3.83 1.62 9.18
C LEU A 325 -4.51 0.91 10.35
N ILE A 326 -4.23 -0.38 10.51
CA ILE A 326 -4.71 -1.16 11.65
C ILE A 326 -3.70 -0.99 12.78
N LEU A 327 -4.12 -0.29 13.84
CA LEU A 327 -3.29 0.01 14.99
C LEU A 327 -4.04 -0.05 16.31
N ALA A 328 -3.32 -0.45 17.35
CA ALA A 328 -3.76 -0.42 18.75
C ALA A 328 -2.80 0.43 19.58
N GLU A 329 -3.32 1.06 20.63
CA GLU A 329 -2.50 1.69 21.67
C GLU A 329 -2.26 0.66 22.77
N ALA A 330 -1.01 0.46 23.17
CA ALA A 330 -0.66 -0.47 24.24
C ALA A 330 -1.11 0.12 25.59
N ALA A 331 -2.08 -0.54 26.23
CA ALA A 331 -2.53 -0.19 27.57
C ALA A 331 -1.79 -1.01 28.64
N GLU A 332 -1.93 -0.62 29.91
CA GLU A 332 -1.25 -1.31 31.02
C GLU A 332 -1.56 -2.82 31.08
N GLN A 333 -2.80 -3.22 30.76
CA GLN A 333 -3.20 -4.63 30.75
C GLN A 333 -2.60 -5.46 29.60
N ASP A 334 -2.08 -4.80 28.56
CA ASP A 334 -1.47 -5.48 27.40
C ASP A 334 0.02 -5.76 27.63
N LEU A 335 0.56 -5.32 28.77
CA LEU A 335 1.97 -5.37 29.12
C LEU A 335 2.25 -6.39 30.24
N PRO A 336 3.46 -6.97 30.29
CA PRO A 336 4.61 -6.71 29.42
C PRO A 336 4.53 -7.43 28.07
N ALA A 337 4.97 -6.76 27.00
CA ALA A 337 4.99 -7.30 25.64
C ALA A 337 6.12 -6.70 24.78
N ALA A 338 6.46 -7.35 23.66
CA ALA A 338 7.44 -6.89 22.68
C ALA A 338 6.89 -7.01 21.24
N PRO A 339 7.28 -6.12 20.29
CA PRO A 339 6.83 -6.20 18.91
C PRO A 339 7.65 -7.22 18.09
N SER A 340 6.97 -7.93 17.20
CA SER A 340 7.60 -8.86 16.25
C SER A 340 8.00 -8.19 14.94
N HIS A 341 8.74 -8.90 14.08
CA HIS A 341 9.00 -8.51 12.70
C HIS A 341 7.76 -8.34 11.80
N ARG A 342 6.54 -8.58 12.30
CA ARG A 342 5.27 -8.36 11.57
C ARG A 342 4.47 -7.17 12.10
N THR A 343 4.99 -6.48 13.10
CA THR A 343 4.42 -5.26 13.66
C THR A 343 5.44 -4.13 13.63
N ILE A 344 4.92 -2.91 13.63
CA ILE A 344 5.71 -1.69 13.83
C ILE A 344 5.20 -1.07 15.12
N ALA A 345 6.10 -0.81 16.05
CA ALA A 345 5.78 -0.13 17.29
C ALA A 345 6.39 1.28 17.27
N LEU A 346 5.57 2.27 17.64
CA LEU A 346 5.92 3.68 17.69
C LEU A 346 5.74 4.17 19.12
N ARG A 347 6.80 4.77 19.67
CA ARG A 347 6.79 5.37 21.00
C ARG A 347 6.69 6.89 20.88
N PRO A 348 5.73 7.55 21.55
CA PRO A 348 5.69 9.01 21.62
C PRO A 348 7.01 9.55 22.18
N ARG A 349 7.53 10.62 21.57
CA ARG A 349 8.70 11.33 22.10
C ARG A 349 8.33 12.20 23.29
N ASP A 350 9.33 12.47 24.12
CA ASP A 350 9.22 13.47 25.19
C ASP A 350 8.79 14.83 24.59
N GLY A 351 7.68 15.38 25.08
CA GLY A 351 7.08 16.61 24.56
C GLY A 351 5.87 16.42 23.65
N THR A 352 5.59 15.19 23.20
CA THR A 352 4.36 14.91 22.44
C THR A 352 3.16 14.99 23.37
N THR A 353 2.20 15.86 23.06
CA THR A 353 1.03 16.12 23.89
C THR A 353 -0.01 15.01 23.76
N PRO A 354 -0.86 14.77 24.79
CA PRO A 354 -1.96 13.81 24.69
C PRO A 354 -2.95 14.10 23.55
N GLN A 355 -3.11 15.37 23.15
CA GLN A 355 -3.96 15.78 22.04
C GLN A 355 -3.33 15.39 20.70
N GLN A 356 -2.01 15.60 20.53
CA GLN A 356 -1.26 15.16 19.35
C GLN A 356 -1.33 13.63 19.21
N ILE A 357 -1.09 12.88 20.28
CA ILE A 357 -1.15 11.41 20.27
C ILE A 357 -2.52 10.92 19.79
N ARG A 358 -3.61 11.51 20.31
CA ARG A 358 -4.98 11.16 19.92
C ARG A 358 -5.28 11.49 18.47
N LEU A 359 -4.92 12.70 18.02
CA LEU A 359 -5.15 13.12 16.64
C LEU A 359 -4.38 12.23 15.68
N VAL A 360 -3.11 11.94 15.96
CA VAL A 360 -2.28 11.03 15.15
C VAL A 360 -2.90 9.63 15.11
N ALA A 361 -3.28 9.06 16.24
CA ALA A 361 -3.89 7.73 16.28
C ALA A 361 -5.23 7.66 15.51
N GLN A 362 -5.99 8.76 15.42
CA GLN A 362 -7.19 8.86 14.58
C GLN A 362 -6.82 9.02 13.10
N PHE A 363 -5.89 9.91 12.78
CA PHE A 363 -5.41 10.17 11.43
C PHE A 363 -4.85 8.89 10.78
N LEU A 364 -3.99 8.15 11.50
CA LEU A 364 -3.40 6.90 11.00
C LEU A 364 -4.46 5.85 10.62
N ARG A 365 -5.63 5.87 11.26
CA ARG A 365 -6.75 4.97 10.92
C ARG A 365 -7.54 5.41 9.69
N THR A 366 -7.25 6.57 9.11
CA THR A 366 -7.96 7.06 7.92
C THR A 366 -7.45 6.38 6.65
N PRO A 367 -8.29 6.24 5.61
CA PRO A 367 -7.84 5.78 4.29
C PRO A 367 -6.75 6.66 3.68
N LEU A 368 -6.70 7.94 4.05
CA LEU A 368 -5.72 8.89 3.56
C LEU A 368 -4.32 8.56 4.10
N ALA A 369 -4.18 8.28 5.40
CA ALA A 369 -2.89 7.91 5.98
C ALA A 369 -2.31 6.63 5.34
N ASP A 370 -3.15 5.64 5.05
CA ASP A 370 -2.74 4.41 4.35
C ASP A 370 -2.27 4.69 2.90
N ARG A 371 -2.90 5.62 2.18
CA ARG A 371 -2.42 6.04 0.86
C ARG A 371 -1.12 6.83 0.92
N LEU A 372 -1.01 7.77 1.87
CA LEU A 372 0.15 8.65 2.00
C LEU A 372 1.40 7.89 2.45
N VAL A 373 1.25 6.96 3.40
CA VAL A 373 2.39 6.11 3.78
C VAL A 373 2.79 5.22 2.60
N GLY A 374 1.83 4.85 1.74
CA GLY A 374 2.02 3.95 0.62
C GLY A 374 2.49 2.57 1.08
N ARG A 375 2.69 1.66 0.13
CA ARG A 375 3.16 0.30 0.45
C ARG A 375 4.36 -0.06 -0.40
N SER A 376 5.37 -0.68 0.21
CA SER A 376 6.40 -1.36 -0.55
C SER A 376 5.93 -2.79 -0.68
N THR A 377 5.30 -3.11 -1.81
CA THR A 377 4.58 -4.38 -2.03
C THR A 377 3.43 -4.57 -1.02
N LEU A 378 3.58 -5.47 -0.04
CA LEU A 378 2.60 -5.75 1.01
C LEU A 378 2.97 -5.11 2.36
N HIS A 379 4.14 -4.50 2.45
CA HIS A 379 4.73 -4.06 3.72
C HIS A 379 4.76 -2.53 3.82
N ILE A 380 4.41 -2.03 5.00
CA ILE A 380 4.72 -0.66 5.41
C ILE A 380 6.14 -0.66 5.97
N THR A 381 6.99 0.24 5.51
CA THR A 381 8.33 0.36 6.10
C THR A 381 8.31 1.38 7.24
N VAL A 382 9.12 1.13 8.28
CA VAL A 382 9.27 2.08 9.40
C VAL A 382 9.69 3.46 8.90
N LYS A 383 10.61 3.50 7.92
CA LYS A 383 11.08 4.76 7.32
C LYS A 383 9.90 5.57 6.75
N ARG A 384 9.08 4.98 5.88
CA ARG A 384 7.91 5.66 5.29
C ARG A 384 6.93 6.11 6.36
N LEU A 385 6.70 5.26 7.35
CA LEU A 385 5.77 5.57 8.43
C LEU A 385 6.24 6.80 9.22
N LEU A 386 7.55 6.91 9.52
CA LEU A 386 8.10 8.07 10.22
C LEU A 386 8.14 9.34 9.34
N GLU A 387 8.28 9.21 8.03
CA GLU A 387 8.25 10.33 7.07
C GLU A 387 6.82 10.81 6.75
N LEU A 388 5.78 10.09 7.21
CA LEU A 388 4.38 10.41 6.96
C LEU A 388 4.03 11.80 7.51
N PRO A 389 3.54 12.74 6.68
CA PRO A 389 3.00 14.01 7.16
C PRO A 389 1.74 13.76 7.99
N VAL A 390 1.69 14.35 9.18
CA VAL A 390 0.56 14.28 10.10
C VAL A 390 0.08 15.68 10.51
N PRO A 391 -1.24 15.91 10.59
CA PRO A 391 -1.78 17.18 11.05
C PRO A 391 -1.50 17.42 12.53
N GLN A 392 -1.33 18.68 12.91
CA GLN A 392 -1.23 19.12 14.30
C GLN A 392 -2.53 19.78 14.74
N PRO A 393 -3.00 19.53 15.98
CA PRO A 393 -4.18 20.21 16.48
C PRO A 393 -3.86 21.68 16.72
N ASP A 394 -4.67 22.57 16.15
CA ASP A 394 -4.72 23.97 16.60
C ASP A 394 -5.46 24.08 17.96
N ASP A 395 -5.48 25.28 18.55
CA ASP A 395 -6.08 25.48 19.88
C ASP A 395 -7.57 25.08 19.91
N ALA A 396 -8.30 25.33 18.81
CA ALA A 396 -9.70 24.99 18.70
C ALA A 396 -9.93 23.47 18.63
N LEU A 397 -9.15 22.76 17.81
CA LEU A 397 -9.20 21.31 17.68
C LEU A 397 -8.69 20.61 18.95
N ALA A 398 -7.64 21.12 19.58
CA ALA A 398 -7.15 20.63 20.85
C ALA A 398 -8.24 20.69 21.94
N THR A 399 -8.94 21.83 22.04
CA THR A 399 -10.06 22.00 22.97
C THR A 399 -11.20 21.01 22.67
N ALA A 400 -11.57 20.86 21.41
CA ALA A 400 -12.62 19.90 21.00
C ALA A 400 -12.23 18.45 21.31
N LEU A 401 -10.96 18.07 21.13
CA LEU A 401 -10.47 16.73 21.47
C LEU A 401 -10.53 16.47 22.98
N ASP A 402 -10.21 17.47 23.80
CA ASP A 402 -10.30 17.38 25.26
C ASP A 402 -11.76 17.27 25.74
N ASP A 403 -12.68 18.02 25.14
CA ASP A 403 -14.11 17.92 25.44
C ASP A 403 -14.68 16.54 25.11
N LEU A 404 -14.31 15.97 23.95
CA LEU A 404 -14.71 14.62 23.57
C LEU A 404 -14.16 13.57 24.54
N ALA A 405 -12.92 13.73 24.99
CA ALA A 405 -12.32 12.85 25.97
C ALA A 405 -13.03 12.92 27.33
N ALA A 406 -13.33 14.14 27.79
CA ALA A 406 -14.08 14.36 29.01
C ALA A 406 -15.49 13.75 28.92
N ALA A 407 -16.17 13.90 27.78
CA ALA A 407 -17.48 13.30 27.53
C ALA A 407 -17.43 11.77 27.55
N ARG A 408 -16.43 11.16 26.90
CA ARG A 408 -16.20 9.71 26.93
C ARG A 408 -15.97 9.20 28.36
N HIS A 409 -15.11 9.86 29.13
CA HIS A 409 -14.85 9.49 30.51
C HIS A 409 -16.12 9.58 31.39
N ARG A 410 -16.93 10.63 31.19
CA ARG A 410 -18.24 10.76 31.86
C ARG A 410 -19.19 9.62 31.47
N LEU A 411 -19.23 9.21 30.21
CA LEU A 411 -20.04 8.08 29.74
C LEU A 411 -19.58 6.74 30.31
N GLU A 412 -18.27 6.48 30.37
CA GLU A 412 -17.72 5.23 30.93
C GLU A 412 -17.94 5.13 32.46
N THR A 413 -17.95 6.27 33.15
CA THR A 413 -18.20 6.32 34.61
C THR A 413 -19.69 6.31 34.97
N TRP A 414 -20.59 6.64 34.03
CA TRP A 414 -22.04 6.66 34.25
C TRP A 414 -22.64 5.28 34.59
N PRO A 415 -22.26 4.15 33.93
CA PRO A 415 -22.69 2.80 34.32
C PRO A 415 -22.32 2.43 35.77
N ARG A 416 -21.22 2.97 36.31
CA ARG A 416 -20.79 2.71 37.70
C ARG A 416 -21.69 3.43 38.71
N ARG A 417 -22.24 4.61 38.38
CA ARG A 417 -23.16 5.36 39.28
C ARG A 417 -24.55 4.72 39.39
N ARG A 418 -25.10 4.13 38.32
CA ARG A 418 -26.44 3.49 38.39
C ARG A 418 -26.47 2.19 39.19
N ARG A 419 -25.34 1.47 39.34
CA ARG A 419 -25.28 0.29 40.23
C ARG A 419 -25.27 0.64 41.72
N HIS A 420 -24.88 1.87 42.09
CA HIS A 420 -24.93 2.34 43.48
C HIS A 420 -26.25 3.03 43.85
N SER A 421 -27.09 3.45 42.90
CA SER A 421 -28.39 4.07 43.22
C SER A 421 -29.56 3.08 43.37
N TRP A 422 -29.41 1.81 42.95
CA TRP A 422 -30.41 0.76 43.14
C TRP A 422 -30.23 -0.07 44.43
N ALA A 423 -29.15 0.17 45.19
CA ALA A 423 -28.86 -0.50 46.45
C ALA A 423 -29.29 0.31 47.69
N GLN A 424 -30.29 1.19 47.57
CA GLN A 424 -31.03 1.67 48.74
C GLN A 424 -32.32 0.86 48.89
N PRO A 425 -32.42 -0.04 49.88
CA PRO A 425 -33.69 -0.71 50.16
C PRO A 425 -34.65 0.33 50.74
N SER A 426 -35.66 0.71 49.97
CA SER A 426 -36.78 1.47 50.52
C SER A 426 -37.44 0.63 51.62
N ARG A 427 -37.24 1.01 52.88
CA ARG A 427 -38.00 0.48 54.01
C ARG A 427 -39.47 0.86 53.84
N ARG A 428 -40.25 0.01 53.17
CA ARG A 428 -41.72 0.03 53.24
C ARG A 428 -42.18 -1.05 54.22
N LYS A 429 -42.86 -0.61 55.29
CA LYS A 429 -43.54 -1.44 56.28
C LYS A 429 -44.65 -2.28 55.60
N PRO A 430 -44.87 -3.54 56.03
CA PRO A 430 -45.96 -4.35 55.52
C PRO A 430 -47.28 -3.97 56.22
N ARG A 431 -48.36 -3.85 55.45
CA ARG A 431 -49.74 -3.88 55.97
C ARG A 431 -50.49 -5.02 55.29
N HIS A 432 -50.88 -5.99 56.10
CA HIS A 432 -51.81 -7.08 55.77
C HIS A 432 -53.26 -6.58 55.69
N LYS A 433 -54.02 -7.12 54.72
CA LYS A 433 -55.35 -7.78 54.83
C LYS A 433 -55.99 -7.81 53.42
N LEU A 434 -56.12 -9.00 52.82
CA LEU A 434 -57.30 -9.90 52.79
C LEU A 434 -58.50 -9.33 52.01
N ALA A 435 -58.81 -9.95 50.85
CA ALA A 435 -60.05 -10.72 50.61
C ALA A 435 -60.50 -10.70 49.13
N THR A 436 -60.51 -11.89 48.53
CA THR A 436 -61.54 -12.51 47.66
C THR A 436 -62.51 -11.64 46.83
N GLY A 437 -62.64 -11.97 45.54
CA GLY A 437 -63.82 -11.62 44.74
C GLY A 437 -63.67 -11.84 43.24
N SER A 438 -64.18 -12.97 42.76
CA SER A 438 -64.34 -13.45 41.37
C SER A 438 -65.13 -12.52 40.43
N SER A 439 -64.87 -12.62 39.10
CA SER A 439 -65.88 -12.94 38.05
C SER A 439 -65.72 -12.18 36.71
N THR A 440 -65.37 -12.97 35.68
CA THR A 440 -65.82 -13.04 34.25
C THR A 440 -66.12 -11.81 33.35
N ARG A 441 -65.45 -11.81 32.17
CA ARG A 441 -65.91 -11.67 30.75
C ARG A 441 -64.93 -10.75 29.97
N ALA A 442 -64.25 -11.15 28.89
CA ALA A 442 -64.60 -11.72 27.58
C ALA A 442 -64.36 -10.68 26.46
N ALA A 443 -63.84 -11.17 25.31
CA ALA A 443 -63.56 -10.50 24.03
C ALA A 443 -62.39 -9.48 24.04
N GLY A 444 -61.50 -9.41 23.05
CA GLY A 444 -61.38 -10.04 21.74
C GLY A 444 -60.32 -9.29 20.93
N CYS A 445 -60.03 -9.82 19.74
CA CYS A 445 -59.25 -9.22 18.64
C CYS A 445 -57.72 -9.30 18.67
N ALA A 446 -57.26 -10.21 17.80
CA ALA A 446 -55.96 -10.29 17.16
C ALA A 446 -55.57 -9.02 16.40
N SER A 447 -54.27 -8.75 16.31
CA SER A 447 -53.64 -8.39 15.03
C SER A 447 -52.12 -8.53 15.12
N ALA A 448 -51.60 -9.35 14.22
CA ALA A 448 -50.18 -9.60 14.00
C ALA A 448 -49.56 -8.45 13.20
N TRP A 449 -48.40 -7.95 13.63
CA TRP A 449 -47.56 -7.03 12.86
C TRP A 449 -46.49 -7.84 12.12
N ARG A 450 -46.56 -7.85 10.79
CA ARG A 450 -45.44 -8.19 9.88
C ARG A 450 -44.78 -6.89 9.41
N PRO A 451 -43.44 -6.81 9.30
CA PRO A 451 -42.80 -5.70 8.63
C PRO A 451 -42.81 -5.91 7.10
N ARG A 452 -43.20 -4.86 6.37
CA ARG A 452 -43.13 -4.80 4.90
C ARG A 452 -41.72 -4.46 4.45
N HIS A 453 -41.21 -5.25 3.51
CA HIS A 453 -40.12 -4.88 2.61
C HIS A 453 -40.51 -3.65 1.79
N CYS A 454 -39.64 -2.63 1.75
CA CYS A 454 -39.67 -1.57 0.74
C CYS A 454 -38.55 -1.83 -0.26
N SER A 455 -38.93 -2.28 -1.44
CA SER A 455 -38.16 -2.13 -2.68
C SER A 455 -38.26 -0.68 -3.15
N THR A 456 -37.14 -0.03 -3.43
CA THR A 456 -37.10 1.23 -4.18
C THR A 456 -36.42 1.00 -5.52
N THR A 457 -37.13 1.48 -6.52
CA THR A 457 -36.95 1.35 -7.96
C THR A 457 -36.02 2.43 -8.50
N SER A 458 -35.19 2.02 -9.47
CA SER A 458 -34.78 2.74 -10.68
C SER A 458 -34.95 4.27 -10.71
N GLY A 459 -33.82 5.00 -10.69
CA GLY A 459 -33.72 6.40 -11.08
C GLY A 459 -32.85 6.56 -12.32
N THR A 460 -33.47 7.01 -13.42
CA THR A 460 -32.87 7.47 -14.67
C THR A 460 -32.04 8.74 -14.42
N PRO A 461 -30.86 8.94 -15.05
CA PRO A 461 -30.09 10.17 -14.86
C PRO A 461 -30.57 11.30 -15.79
N CYS A 462 -30.81 12.47 -15.20
CA CYS A 462 -31.00 13.74 -15.89
C CYS A 462 -29.70 14.19 -16.57
N ALA A 463 -29.78 14.48 -17.86
CA ALA A 463 -28.74 15.16 -18.62
C ALA A 463 -28.70 16.64 -18.24
N HIS A 464 -27.59 17.08 -17.64
CA HIS A 464 -27.25 18.50 -17.55
C HIS A 464 -26.28 18.86 -18.68
N ALA A 465 -26.77 19.69 -19.60
CA ALA A 465 -25.99 20.33 -20.63
C ALA A 465 -25.01 21.34 -20.00
N ILE A 466 -23.73 21.20 -20.32
CA ILE A 466 -22.68 22.20 -20.02
C ILE A 466 -22.52 23.08 -21.27
N PRO A 467 -22.58 24.41 -21.17
CA PRO A 467 -22.36 25.29 -22.31
C PRO A 467 -20.87 25.41 -22.63
N SER A 468 -20.55 25.24 -23.91
CA SER A 468 -19.24 25.51 -24.52
C SER A 468 -18.86 27.00 -24.40
N PRO A 469 -17.62 27.34 -24.05
CA PRO A 469 -17.08 28.66 -24.32
C PRO A 469 -16.43 28.70 -25.73
N SER A 470 -16.94 29.59 -26.57
CA SER A 470 -16.32 29.99 -27.84
C SER A 470 -15.03 30.80 -27.61
N PRO A 471 -14.10 30.82 -28.58
CA PRO A 471 -12.75 31.33 -28.39
C PRO A 471 -12.68 32.83 -28.65
N THR A 472 -12.13 33.58 -27.68
CA THR A 472 -11.65 34.95 -27.90
C THR A 472 -10.21 34.92 -28.38
N GLY A 473 -9.96 35.63 -29.48
CA GLY A 473 -8.69 35.68 -30.17
C GLY A 473 -7.69 36.72 -29.65
N GLY A 474 -6.57 36.81 -30.38
CA GLY A 474 -5.46 37.74 -30.17
C GLY A 474 -4.19 36.99 -29.76
N VAL A 475 -2.99 37.23 -30.28
CA VAL A 475 -2.45 38.29 -31.13
C VAL A 475 -1.21 37.70 -31.83
N ARG A 476 -1.04 37.98 -33.12
CA ARG A 476 0.20 37.73 -33.88
C ARG A 476 1.31 38.67 -33.40
N GLN A 477 2.46 38.14 -32.98
CA GLN A 477 3.73 38.86 -33.02
C GLN A 477 4.57 38.33 -34.20
N LYS A 478 5.04 39.25 -35.05
CA LYS A 478 6.11 39.01 -36.03
C LYS A 478 7.46 39.33 -35.37
N PRO A 479 8.53 38.60 -35.69
CA PRO A 479 9.86 38.85 -35.14
C PRO A 479 10.60 39.96 -35.92
N ALA A 480 11.56 40.58 -35.23
CA ALA A 480 12.71 41.27 -35.81
C ALA A 480 13.91 40.33 -35.80
#